data_AF-A0A8J8T0C7-F1
#
_entry.id   AF-A0A8J8T0C7-F1
#
_cell.length_a   1.000
_cell.length_b   1.000
_cell.length_c   1.000
_cell.angle_alpha   90.00
_cell.angle_beta   90.00
_cell.angle_gamma   90.00
#
_symmetry.space_group_name_H-M   'P 1'
#
loop_
_entity.id
_entity.type
_entity.pdbx_description
1 polymer ?
#
loop_
_entity_poly.entity_id
_entity_poly.type
_entity_poly.pdbx_seq_one_letter_code
_entity_poly.pdbx_strand_id
1 'polypeptide(L)'
;MATVRPQSASVAGQKPHSNKITYDFLNPLSYHPHLQGVLQEPPRATQKPGTPAATLPPKAQVQPQVQPLHQEQSIIRSPPRSGSTRVGYIKETKKLIKNIERDFKDAQVHMQVLEHQGRIADQWKMGRFSDIPPRVKVVKPNIKEETQKLAQRESQVKQLLDKKHYIKSNLKQVKQIETQIQTSIKAQVETTKQLSAVKAQTPKGAIPKYLQERKDELEQDRKDTLQQIELNKRPPGTRILVGNEKDQILEQLLKQKHDLETKQQSMSVTHFTQRARNQYMDYVAQIKTLDDSIKVLQRKRFIMNDQA
;
A
#
# COMPACT_ATOMS: atom_id res chain seq x y z
N MET A 1 71.46 -19.63 -65.09
CA MET A 1 70.04 -19.24 -64.91
C MET A 1 69.36 -20.32 -64.09
N ALA A 2 68.97 -20.01 -62.85
CA ALA A 2 68.41 -20.99 -61.90
C ALA A 2 66.88 -20.79 -61.82
N THR A 3 66.14 -21.86 -62.11
CA THR A 3 64.67 -21.88 -62.15
C THR A 3 64.13 -22.24 -60.77
N VAL A 4 63.44 -21.29 -60.14
CA VAL A 4 62.80 -21.44 -58.81
C VAL A 4 61.42 -22.08 -58.98
N ARG A 5 61.15 -23.15 -58.21
CA ARG A 5 59.92 -23.94 -58.21
C ARG A 5 58.99 -23.43 -57.09
N PRO A 6 57.70 -23.16 -57.33
CA PRO A 6 56.80 -22.72 -56.26
C PRO A 6 56.30 -23.91 -55.43
N GLN A 7 56.35 -23.77 -54.11
CA GLN A 7 55.78 -24.72 -53.15
C GLN A 7 54.27 -24.48 -53.03
N SER A 8 53.49 -25.55 -53.22
CA SER A 8 52.05 -25.58 -52.99
C SER A 8 51.75 -25.72 -51.50
N ALA A 9 51.09 -24.72 -50.92
CA ALA A 9 50.60 -24.74 -49.55
C ALA A 9 49.39 -25.67 -49.41
N SER A 10 49.52 -26.66 -48.53
CA SER A 10 48.46 -27.57 -48.10
C SER A 10 47.51 -26.84 -47.14
N VAL A 11 46.26 -26.64 -47.57
CA VAL A 11 45.18 -26.10 -46.72
C VAL A 11 44.55 -27.27 -45.97
N ALA A 12 44.84 -27.34 -44.66
CA ALA A 12 44.24 -28.31 -43.75
C ALA A 12 42.72 -28.09 -43.64
N GLY A 13 41.96 -29.15 -43.91
CA GLY A 13 40.50 -29.15 -43.87
C GLY A 13 39.96 -28.93 -42.45
N GLN A 14 39.25 -27.81 -42.28
CA GLN A 14 38.31 -27.61 -41.18
C GLN A 14 37.10 -28.53 -41.40
N LYS A 15 36.86 -29.42 -40.43
CA LYS A 15 35.65 -30.26 -40.39
C LYS A 15 34.42 -29.39 -40.10
N PRO A 16 33.31 -29.53 -40.83
CA PRO A 16 32.08 -28.81 -40.52
C PRO A 16 31.52 -29.30 -39.18
N HIS A 17 31.31 -28.38 -38.25
CA HIS A 17 30.54 -28.65 -37.04
C HIS A 17 29.08 -28.92 -37.41
N SER A 18 28.69 -30.18 -37.30
CA SER A 18 27.30 -30.63 -37.38
C SER A 18 26.54 -30.10 -36.15
N ASN A 19 25.79 -29.02 -36.32
CA ASN A 19 24.77 -28.59 -35.36
C ASN A 19 23.64 -29.63 -35.35
N LYS A 20 23.75 -30.62 -34.45
CA LYS A 20 22.65 -31.53 -34.15
C LYS A 20 21.58 -30.74 -33.38
N ILE A 21 20.49 -30.42 -34.07
CA ILE A 21 19.26 -29.95 -33.43
C ILE A 21 18.63 -31.18 -32.77
N THR A 22 18.88 -31.34 -31.47
CA THR A 22 18.19 -32.34 -30.64
C THR A 22 16.78 -31.84 -30.35
N TYR A 23 15.77 -32.58 -30.84
CA TYR A 23 14.38 -32.40 -30.48
C TYR A 23 14.09 -33.24 -29.24
N ASP A 24 14.00 -32.60 -28.08
CA ASP A 24 13.50 -33.25 -26.88
C ASP A 24 11.99 -33.50 -27.03
N PHE A 25 11.64 -34.75 -27.28
CA PHE A 25 10.27 -35.24 -27.22
C PHE A 25 9.78 -35.10 -25.77
N LEU A 26 8.95 -34.09 -25.53
CA LEU A 26 8.23 -33.91 -24.27
C LEU A 26 7.36 -35.14 -24.00
N ASN A 27 7.74 -35.83 -22.93
CA ASN A 27 7.04 -36.92 -22.28
C ASN A 27 5.57 -36.53 -21.99
N PRO A 28 4.58 -37.40 -22.24
CA PRO A 28 3.20 -37.13 -21.88
C PRO A 28 2.99 -37.26 -20.37
N LEU A 29 2.76 -36.11 -19.73
CA LEU A 29 1.84 -35.87 -18.59
C LEU A 29 1.63 -37.05 -17.62
N SER A 30 2.43 -37.10 -16.54
CA SER A 30 1.96 -37.65 -15.27
C SER A 30 1.28 -36.55 -14.45
N TYR A 31 -0.03 -36.70 -14.28
CA TYR A 31 -0.85 -35.88 -13.39
C TYR A 31 -0.53 -36.24 -11.93
N HIS A 32 -0.05 -35.27 -11.14
CA HIS A 32 -0.12 -35.34 -9.68
C HIS A 32 -0.87 -34.10 -9.16
N PRO A 33 -2.00 -34.27 -8.45
CA PRO A 33 -2.59 -33.20 -7.68
C PRO A 33 -2.09 -33.31 -6.23
N HIS A 34 -1.32 -32.34 -5.76
CA HIS A 34 -1.41 -31.98 -4.34
C HIS A 34 -1.15 -30.50 -4.13
N LEU A 35 -2.24 -29.80 -3.80
CA LEU A 35 -2.24 -28.46 -3.24
C LEU A 35 -1.65 -28.52 -1.83
N GLN A 36 -0.63 -27.71 -1.56
CA GLN A 36 -0.39 -27.15 -0.23
C GLN A 36 0.16 -25.73 -0.39
N GLY A 37 -0.66 -24.77 0.06
CA GLY A 37 -0.37 -23.34 -0.06
C GLY A 37 0.76 -22.93 0.86
N VAL A 38 1.78 -22.32 0.28
CA VAL A 38 2.78 -21.54 1.01
C VAL A 38 2.35 -20.08 0.92
N LEU A 39 1.93 -19.54 2.07
CA LEU A 39 1.68 -18.12 2.28
C LEU A 39 3.02 -17.39 2.14
N GLN A 40 3.25 -16.69 1.03
CA GLN A 40 4.47 -15.93 0.80
C GLN A 40 4.23 -14.48 1.22
N GLU A 41 4.90 -14.07 2.29
CA GLU A 41 4.90 -12.69 2.78
C GLU A 41 5.56 -11.73 1.76
N PRO A 42 5.11 -10.46 1.68
CA PRO A 42 5.70 -9.48 0.77
C PRO A 42 7.09 -9.02 1.24
N PRO A 43 8.04 -8.77 0.32
CA PRO A 43 9.38 -8.32 0.69
C PRO A 43 9.39 -6.90 1.25
N ARG A 44 10.14 -6.75 2.35
CA ARG A 44 10.52 -5.49 3.01
C ARG A 44 11.19 -4.53 2.02
N ALA A 45 10.72 -3.29 2.00
CA ALA A 45 11.34 -2.18 1.28
C ALA A 45 12.79 -1.94 1.77
N THR A 46 13.74 -2.07 0.86
CA THR A 46 15.13 -1.65 1.04
C THR A 46 15.23 -0.13 0.91
N GLN A 47 15.59 0.54 2.01
CA GLN A 47 15.94 1.96 2.01
C GLN A 47 17.32 2.13 1.35
N LYS A 48 17.39 2.98 0.31
CA LYS A 48 18.66 3.50 -0.24
C LYS A 48 19.20 4.60 0.67
N PRO A 49 20.52 4.63 0.96
CA PRO A 49 21.17 5.80 1.53
C PRO A 49 21.75 6.68 0.40
N GLY A 50 21.69 8.00 0.58
CA GLY A 50 22.62 8.92 -0.09
C GLY A 50 21.97 10.11 -0.78
N THR A 51 21.96 11.27 -0.11
CA THR A 51 22.17 12.57 -0.75
C THR A 51 22.78 13.53 0.29
N PRO A 52 23.77 14.39 -0.09
CA PRO A 52 24.65 15.04 0.87
C PRO A 52 24.20 16.43 1.34
N ALA A 53 24.75 16.78 2.50
CA ALA A 53 24.96 18.09 3.11
C ALA A 53 24.35 19.34 2.42
N ALA A 54 23.38 19.97 3.09
CA ALA A 54 23.01 21.35 2.88
C ALA A 54 23.04 22.11 4.23
N THR A 55 24.10 22.91 4.38
CA THR A 55 24.18 24.26 4.97
C THR A 55 23.17 24.67 6.05
N LEU A 56 23.69 24.87 7.26
CA LEU A 56 23.06 25.55 8.40
C LEU A 56 22.88 27.05 8.16
N PRO A 57 21.76 27.63 8.61
CA PRO A 57 21.71 29.02 9.07
C PRO A 57 21.39 29.12 10.59
N PRO A 58 21.56 30.32 11.20
CA PRO A 58 21.99 30.47 12.59
C PRO A 58 20.86 30.46 13.62
N LYS A 59 21.29 30.21 14.88
CA LYS A 59 20.53 30.24 16.14
C LYS A 59 19.55 31.43 16.21
N ALA A 60 18.26 31.13 16.18
CA ALA A 60 17.21 32.01 16.66
C ALA A 60 16.93 31.72 18.15
N GLN A 61 16.76 32.80 18.90
CA GLN A 61 16.49 32.83 20.34
C GLN A 61 15.24 32.01 20.72
N VAL A 62 15.39 31.24 21.80
CA VAL A 62 14.32 30.49 22.46
C VAL A 62 13.40 31.48 23.18
N GLN A 63 12.18 31.66 22.69
CA GLN A 63 11.05 32.16 23.49
C GLN A 63 10.38 30.97 24.21
N PRO A 64 9.93 31.12 25.47
CA PRO A 64 9.20 30.07 26.16
C PRO A 64 7.83 29.86 25.51
N GLN A 65 7.69 28.73 24.82
CA GLN A 65 6.44 28.27 24.21
C GLN A 65 5.48 27.81 25.32
N VAL A 66 4.41 28.57 25.52
CA VAL A 66 3.28 28.18 26.38
C VAL A 66 2.58 27.01 25.68
N GLN A 67 2.60 25.84 26.32
CA GLN A 67 1.88 24.66 25.83
C GLN A 67 0.37 24.94 25.83
N PRO A 68 -0.34 24.78 24.70
CA PRO A 68 -1.80 24.82 24.72
C PRO A 68 -2.32 23.58 25.44
N LEU A 69 -3.15 23.85 26.45
CA LEU A 69 -3.97 22.89 27.16
C LEU A 69 -4.68 21.97 26.14
N HIS A 70 -4.38 20.67 26.19
CA HIS A 70 -5.00 19.68 25.32
C HIS A 70 -6.53 19.75 25.46
N GLN A 71 -7.16 20.28 24.43
CA GLN A 71 -8.59 20.19 24.23
C GLN A 71 -8.87 18.72 23.89
N GLU A 72 -9.43 17.97 24.84
CA GLU A 72 -9.95 16.62 24.61
C GLU A 72 -11.01 16.71 23.51
N GLN A 73 -10.60 16.46 22.28
CA GLN A 73 -11.52 16.22 21.18
C GLN A 73 -12.26 14.93 21.52
N SER A 74 -13.53 15.04 21.90
CA SER A 74 -14.43 13.90 22.02
C SER A 74 -14.48 13.19 20.66
N ILE A 75 -13.67 12.16 20.50
CA ILE A 75 -13.67 11.27 19.34
C ILE A 75 -15.03 10.57 19.34
N ILE A 76 -15.99 11.12 18.60
CA ILE A 76 -17.22 10.44 18.23
C ILE A 76 -16.79 9.30 17.31
N ARG A 77 -16.44 8.15 17.90
CA ARG A 77 -16.11 6.93 17.16
C ARG A 77 -17.38 6.46 16.45
N SER A 78 -17.40 6.66 15.13
CA SER A 78 -18.39 6.05 14.25
C SER A 78 -18.50 4.55 14.54
N PRO A 79 -19.72 3.97 14.52
CA PRO A 79 -19.90 2.55 14.81
C PRO A 79 -19.07 1.70 13.83
N PRO A 80 -18.35 0.68 14.32
CA PRO A 80 -17.48 -0.14 13.48
C PRO A 80 -18.31 -0.86 12.41
N ARG A 81 -17.94 -0.65 11.15
CA ARG A 81 -18.54 -1.31 9.99
C ARG A 81 -17.93 -2.71 9.83
N SER A 82 -18.81 -3.70 9.90
CA SER A 82 -18.65 -5.10 9.46
C SER A 82 -17.76 -6.01 10.31
N GLY A 83 -18.32 -7.15 10.71
CA GLY A 83 -17.60 -8.34 11.21
C GLY A 83 -17.97 -8.78 12.62
N SER A 84 -18.25 -7.86 13.55
CA SER A 84 -18.64 -8.23 14.91
C SER A 84 -20.09 -8.70 14.93
N THR A 85 -20.31 -9.98 15.23
CA THR A 85 -21.65 -10.53 15.45
C THR A 85 -22.37 -9.66 16.48
N ARG A 86 -23.68 -9.41 16.31
CA ARG A 86 -24.52 -8.59 17.22
C ARG A 86 -24.28 -8.92 18.70
N VAL A 87 -23.91 -10.16 19.01
CA VAL A 87 -23.56 -10.66 20.34
C VAL A 87 -22.24 -10.07 20.89
N GLY A 88 -21.24 -9.85 20.04
CA GLY A 88 -19.96 -9.24 20.39
C GLY A 88 -20.13 -7.79 20.86
N TYR A 89 -20.86 -6.98 20.08
CA TYR A 89 -21.15 -5.59 20.45
C TYR A 89 -21.87 -5.48 21.80
N ILE A 90 -22.86 -6.33 22.06
CA ILE A 90 -23.58 -6.35 23.35
C ILE A 90 -22.67 -6.73 24.52
N LYS A 91 -21.71 -7.63 24.32
CA LYS A 91 -20.74 -8.00 25.36
C LYS A 91 -19.77 -6.86 25.65
N GLU A 92 -19.31 -6.15 24.63
CA GLU A 92 -18.41 -5.00 24.77
C GLU A 92 -19.10 -3.82 25.46
N THR A 93 -20.34 -3.49 25.07
CA THR A 93 -21.10 -2.43 25.72
C THR A 93 -21.40 -2.75 27.19
N LYS A 94 -21.74 -4.01 27.52
CA LYS A 94 -21.92 -4.44 28.92
C LYS A 94 -20.63 -4.33 29.74
N LYS A 95 -19.46 -4.64 29.16
CA LYS A 95 -18.17 -4.45 29.82
C LYS A 95 -17.87 -2.98 30.06
N LEU A 96 -18.12 -2.13 29.08
CA LEU A 96 -17.92 -0.68 29.19
C LEU A 96 -18.80 -0.08 30.29
N ILE A 97 -20.09 -0.43 30.34
CA ILE A 97 -21.02 0.02 31.38
C ILE A 97 -20.50 -0.38 32.77
N LYS A 98 -20.07 -1.63 32.96
CA LYS A 98 -19.51 -2.09 34.24
C LYS A 98 -18.25 -1.34 34.67
N ASN A 99 -17.41 -0.93 33.72
CA ASN A 99 -16.22 -0.14 34.03
C ASN A 99 -16.61 1.27 34.45
N ILE A 100 -17.54 1.92 33.75
CA ILE A 100 -18.06 3.24 34.14
C ILE A 100 -18.69 3.20 35.54
N GLU A 101 -19.45 2.15 35.85
CA GLU A 101 -20.02 1.97 37.20
C GLU A 101 -18.96 1.77 38.29
N ARG A 102 -17.84 1.11 37.98
CA ARG A 102 -16.72 0.95 38.91
C ARG A 102 -16.03 2.29 39.15
N ASP A 103 -15.69 3.00 38.06
CA ASP A 103 -15.02 4.30 38.13
C ASP A 103 -15.86 5.32 38.91
N PHE A 104 -17.19 5.27 38.76
CA PHE A 104 -18.11 6.12 39.53
C PHE A 104 -18.11 5.80 41.03
N LYS A 105 -18.07 4.51 41.40
CA LYS A 105 -17.97 4.09 42.81
C LYS A 105 -16.64 4.51 43.42
N ASP A 106 -15.54 4.34 42.69
CA ASP A 106 -14.21 4.73 43.15
C ASP A 106 -14.12 6.25 43.34
N ALA A 107 -14.72 7.03 42.44
CA ALA A 107 -14.82 8.49 42.58
C ALA A 107 -15.64 8.91 43.82
N GLN A 108 -16.74 8.21 44.13
CA GLN A 108 -17.52 8.47 45.35
C GLN A 108 -16.73 8.17 46.62
N VAL A 109 -15.97 7.06 46.66
CA VAL A 109 -15.11 6.73 47.80
C VAL A 109 -14.02 7.78 47.97
N HIS A 110 -13.38 8.20 46.89
CA HIS A 110 -12.35 9.24 46.92
C HIS A 110 -12.90 10.58 47.45
N MET A 111 -14.11 10.97 47.02
CA MET A 111 -14.84 12.13 47.54
C MET A 111 -15.06 12.05 49.06
N GLN A 112 -15.50 10.89 49.58
CA GLN A 112 -15.71 10.71 51.01
C GLN A 112 -14.40 10.77 51.81
N VAL A 113 -13.30 10.24 51.26
CA VAL A 113 -11.96 10.33 51.88
C VAL A 113 -11.51 11.79 51.99
N LEU A 114 -11.69 12.58 50.93
CA LEU A 114 -11.37 14.02 50.95
C LEU A 114 -12.20 14.78 51.96
N GLU A 115 -13.51 14.50 52.07
CA GLU A 115 -14.36 15.11 53.10
C GLU A 115 -13.89 14.73 54.51
N HIS A 116 -13.51 13.47 54.74
CA HIS A 116 -13.02 13.02 56.04
C HIS A 116 -11.68 13.69 56.40
N GLN A 117 -10.75 13.81 55.44
CA GLN A 117 -9.49 14.54 55.63
C GLN A 117 -9.72 16.02 55.94
N GLY A 118 -10.70 16.65 55.28
CA GLY A 118 -11.11 18.03 55.58
C GLY A 118 -11.58 18.19 57.02
N ARG A 119 -12.43 17.27 57.51
CA ARG A 119 -12.90 17.28 58.90
C ARG A 119 -11.77 17.08 59.91
N ILE A 120 -10.80 16.20 59.63
CA ILE A 120 -9.62 16.01 60.49
C ILE A 120 -8.80 17.31 60.55
N ALA A 121 -8.55 17.96 59.41
CA ALA A 121 -7.80 19.22 59.38
C ALA A 121 -8.49 20.34 60.18
N ASP A 122 -9.82 20.42 60.14
CA ASP A 122 -10.58 21.39 60.92
C ASP A 122 -10.60 21.04 62.42
N GLN A 123 -10.64 19.76 62.79
CA GLN A 123 -10.52 19.31 64.18
C GLN A 123 -9.13 19.63 64.77
N TRP A 124 -8.07 19.50 63.96
CA TRP A 124 -6.70 19.89 64.35
C TRP A 124 -6.55 21.40 64.55
N LYS A 125 -7.31 22.24 63.84
CA LYS A 125 -7.32 23.70 64.05
C LYS A 125 -8.00 24.10 65.36
N MET A 126 -9.01 23.36 65.79
CA MET A 126 -9.77 23.68 67.00
C MET A 126 -9.11 23.18 68.30
N GLY A 127 -8.12 22.28 68.23
CA GLY A 127 -7.48 21.66 69.40
C GLY A 127 -6.17 22.30 69.89
N ARG A 128 -5.65 23.37 69.26
CA ARG A 128 -4.33 23.96 69.61
C ARG A 128 -4.35 25.42 70.07
N PHE A 129 -5.50 25.96 70.46
CA PHE A 129 -5.61 27.35 70.93
C PHE A 129 -6.11 27.49 72.37
N SER A 130 -5.77 26.56 73.27
CA SER A 130 -6.04 26.70 74.70
C SER A 130 -4.83 27.12 75.56
N ASP A 131 -3.59 27.08 75.05
CA ASP A 131 -2.39 27.42 75.83
C ASP A 131 -1.45 28.39 75.09
N ILE A 132 -1.82 29.67 75.03
CA ILE A 132 -0.89 30.75 74.68
C ILE A 132 -0.83 31.74 75.85
N PRO A 133 0.34 31.93 76.49
CA PRO A 133 0.49 32.79 77.67
C PRO A 133 0.30 34.28 77.33
N PRO A 134 -0.13 35.11 78.30
CA PRO A 134 -0.30 36.53 78.08
C PRO A 134 1.06 37.24 78.15
N ARG A 135 1.35 38.07 77.13
CA ARG A 135 2.10 39.35 77.17
C ARG A 135 2.80 39.55 75.82
N VAL A 136 2.13 40.28 74.92
CA VAL A 136 2.79 40.86 73.75
C VAL A 136 2.90 42.36 73.97
N LYS A 137 4.15 42.81 74.00
CA LYS A 137 4.55 44.21 74.04
C LYS A 137 3.98 44.94 72.82
N VAL A 138 3.46 46.14 73.04
CA VAL A 138 3.00 47.06 71.99
C VAL A 138 4.20 47.41 71.09
N VAL A 139 4.29 46.75 69.93
CA VAL A 139 5.20 47.12 68.85
C VAL A 139 4.45 48.11 67.96
N LYS A 140 5.03 49.30 67.77
CA LYS A 140 4.48 50.34 66.88
C LYS A 140 4.35 49.79 65.45
N PRO A 141 3.17 49.90 64.80
CA PRO A 141 2.94 49.29 63.50
C PRO A 141 3.78 49.99 62.42
N ASN A 142 4.43 49.18 61.59
CA ASN A 142 5.14 49.61 60.40
C ASN A 142 4.10 49.85 59.28
N ILE A 143 3.71 51.12 59.12
CA ILE A 143 2.61 51.61 58.26
C ILE A 143 2.71 51.14 56.78
N LYS A 144 3.91 50.74 56.33
CA LYS A 144 4.15 50.25 54.96
C LYS A 144 3.66 48.81 54.72
N GLU A 145 3.58 47.97 55.76
CA GLU A 145 3.07 46.59 55.61
C GLU A 145 1.55 46.52 55.70
N GLU A 146 0.92 47.37 56.51
CA GLU A 146 -0.54 47.43 56.62
C GLU A 146 -1.19 47.91 55.32
N THR A 147 -0.55 48.86 54.61
CA THR A 147 -1.03 49.35 53.31
C THR A 147 -0.99 48.27 52.23
N GLN A 148 0.04 47.40 52.20
CA GLN A 148 0.05 46.24 51.30
C GLN A 148 -1.03 45.21 51.65
N LYS A 149 -1.23 44.94 52.95
CA LYS A 149 -2.28 44.01 53.41
C LYS A 149 -3.68 44.55 53.12
N LEU A 150 -3.89 45.88 53.19
CA LEU A 150 -5.15 46.50 52.80
C LEU A 150 -5.43 46.34 51.30
N ALA A 151 -4.44 46.63 50.44
CA ALA A 151 -4.58 46.47 48.99
C ALA A 151 -4.89 45.02 48.58
N GLN A 152 -4.28 44.04 49.25
CA GLN A 152 -4.59 42.61 49.02
C GLN A 152 -6.03 42.28 49.43
N ARG A 153 -6.50 42.77 50.58
CA ARG A 153 -7.89 42.59 51.05
C ARG A 153 -8.90 43.26 50.13
N GLU A 154 -8.62 44.47 49.65
CA GLU A 154 -9.46 45.15 48.66
C GLU A 154 -9.56 44.35 47.35
N SER A 155 -8.44 43.77 46.89
CA SER A 155 -8.47 42.89 45.71
C SER A 155 -9.31 41.63 45.95
N GLN A 156 -9.25 41.02 47.14
CA GLN A 156 -10.06 39.85 47.50
C GLN A 156 -11.55 40.20 47.59
N VAL A 157 -11.90 41.34 48.20
CA VAL A 157 -13.29 41.81 48.28
C VAL A 157 -13.83 42.13 46.90
N LYS A 158 -13.02 42.73 46.03
CA LYS A 158 -13.39 42.98 44.63
C LYS A 158 -13.62 41.67 43.87
N GLN A 159 -12.75 40.68 44.03
CA GLN A 159 -12.96 39.33 43.47
C GLN A 159 -14.22 38.65 44.01
N LEU A 160 -14.56 38.85 45.29
CA LEU A 160 -15.79 38.30 45.90
C LEU A 160 -17.05 39.05 45.43
N LEU A 161 -16.97 40.34 45.14
CA LEU A 161 -18.04 41.13 44.55
C LEU A 161 -18.26 40.77 43.07
N ASP A 162 -17.18 40.56 42.31
CA ASP A 162 -17.26 40.05 40.94
C ASP A 162 -17.85 38.63 40.91
N LYS A 163 -17.53 37.80 41.92
CA LYS A 163 -18.20 36.52 42.18
C LYS A 163 -19.69 36.71 42.48
N LYS A 164 -20.11 37.68 43.30
CA LYS A 164 -21.55 37.94 43.59
C LYS A 164 -22.42 38.25 42.37
N HIS A 165 -21.84 38.55 41.21
CA HIS A 165 -22.58 38.73 39.96
C HIS A 165 -22.74 37.44 39.13
N TYR A 166 -22.81 36.27 39.77
CA TYR A 166 -23.07 34.97 39.11
C TYR A 166 -24.24 35.01 38.12
N ILE A 167 -25.34 35.69 38.45
CA ILE A 167 -26.51 35.78 37.56
C ILE A 167 -26.16 36.48 36.24
N LYS A 168 -25.39 37.59 36.29
CA LYS A 168 -24.97 38.32 35.08
C LYS A 168 -23.97 37.51 34.26
N SER A 169 -23.05 36.80 34.92
CA SER A 169 -22.07 35.91 34.27
C SER A 169 -22.76 34.73 33.57
N ASN A 170 -23.68 34.06 34.25
CA ASN A 170 -24.46 32.95 33.69
C ASN A 170 -25.30 33.41 32.51
N LEU A 171 -25.95 34.58 32.60
CA LEU A 171 -26.71 35.15 31.48
C LEU A 171 -25.82 35.41 30.24
N LYS A 172 -24.58 35.87 30.45
CA LYS A 172 -23.61 36.07 29.36
C LYS A 172 -23.19 34.73 28.73
N GLN A 173 -22.97 33.70 29.55
CA GLN A 173 -22.63 32.36 29.07
C GLN A 173 -23.79 31.74 28.28
N VAL A 174 -25.03 31.84 28.77
CA VAL A 174 -26.22 31.35 28.06
C VAL A 174 -26.35 32.04 26.70
N LYS A 175 -26.20 33.36 26.62
CA LYS A 175 -26.24 34.09 25.33
C LYS A 175 -25.13 33.66 24.37
N GLN A 176 -23.93 33.37 24.87
CA GLN A 176 -22.83 32.85 24.06
C GLN A 176 -23.14 31.45 23.52
N ILE A 177 -23.69 30.57 24.36
CA ILE A 177 -24.11 29.22 23.96
C ILE A 177 -25.24 29.28 22.94
N GLU A 178 -26.26 30.13 23.15
CA GLU A 178 -27.35 30.35 22.19
C GLU A 178 -26.82 30.81 20.82
N THR A 179 -25.85 31.72 20.82
CA THR A 179 -25.22 32.18 19.57
C THR A 179 -24.48 31.05 18.86
N GLN A 180 -23.71 30.23 19.61
CA GLN A 180 -23.02 29.06 19.05
C GLN A 180 -24.01 28.03 18.48
N ILE A 181 -25.10 27.75 19.21
CA ILE A 181 -26.16 26.86 18.75
C ILE A 181 -26.78 27.40 17.46
N GLN A 182 -27.12 28.69 17.40
CA GLN A 182 -27.69 29.29 16.18
C GLN A 182 -26.71 29.22 14.99
N THR A 183 -25.40 29.43 15.20
CA THR A 183 -24.41 29.30 14.13
C THR A 183 -24.29 27.85 13.62
N SER A 184 -24.29 26.87 14.52
CA SER A 184 -24.22 25.45 14.13
C SER A 184 -25.48 24.99 13.40
N ILE A 185 -26.66 25.44 13.82
CA ILE A 185 -27.93 25.16 13.13
C ILE A 185 -27.88 25.75 11.71
N LYS A 186 -27.45 27.00 11.55
CA LYS A 186 -27.32 27.62 10.21
C LYS A 186 -26.36 26.84 9.31
N ALA A 187 -25.20 26.43 9.82
CA ALA A 187 -24.25 25.61 9.06
C ALA A 187 -24.82 24.24 8.67
N GLN A 188 -25.62 23.61 9.54
CA GLN A 188 -26.32 22.35 9.20
C GLN A 188 -27.38 22.55 8.12
N VAL A 189 -28.12 23.66 8.15
CA VAL A 189 -29.10 23.98 7.11
C VAL A 189 -28.41 24.24 5.76
N GLU A 190 -27.27 24.94 5.75
CA GLU A 190 -26.50 25.18 4.53
C GLU A 190 -25.93 23.89 3.94
N THR A 191 -25.36 23.02 4.77
CA THR A 191 -24.80 21.72 4.31
C THR A 191 -25.89 20.80 3.77
N THR A 192 -27.06 20.73 4.41
CA THR A 192 -28.20 19.95 3.91
C THR A 192 -28.75 20.52 2.60
N LYS A 193 -28.81 21.85 2.44
CA LYS A 193 -29.19 22.50 1.18
C LYS A 193 -28.19 22.17 0.07
N GLN A 194 -26.88 22.25 0.33
CA GLN A 194 -25.84 21.86 -0.62
C GLN A 194 -25.95 20.38 -1.02
N LEU A 195 -26.14 19.48 -0.06
CA LEU A 195 -26.33 18.05 -0.33
C LEU A 195 -27.58 17.78 -1.18
N SER A 196 -28.67 18.51 -0.95
CA SER A 196 -29.89 18.39 -1.77
C SER A 196 -29.68 18.90 -3.21
N ALA A 197 -28.91 19.99 -3.38
CA ALA A 197 -28.58 20.53 -4.69
C ALA A 197 -27.67 19.57 -5.49
N VAL A 198 -26.66 18.99 -4.83
CA VAL A 198 -25.79 17.97 -5.44
C VAL A 198 -26.60 16.74 -5.82
N LYS A 199 -27.50 16.27 -4.95
CA LYS A 199 -28.37 15.12 -5.23
C LYS A 199 -29.32 15.37 -6.40
N ALA A 200 -29.77 16.60 -6.61
CA ALA A 200 -30.59 16.98 -7.75
C ALA A 200 -29.80 17.02 -9.07
N GLN A 201 -28.50 17.34 -9.02
CA GLN A 201 -27.63 17.38 -10.19
C GLN A 201 -27.20 15.99 -10.66
N THR A 202 -27.07 15.01 -9.77
CA THR A 202 -26.70 13.65 -10.17
C THR A 202 -27.90 12.90 -10.75
N PRO A 203 -27.91 12.55 -12.04
CA PRO A 203 -29.05 11.84 -12.63
C PRO A 203 -29.27 10.49 -11.95
N LYS A 204 -30.52 10.23 -11.56
CA LYS A 204 -30.90 8.98 -10.89
C LYS A 204 -30.61 7.80 -11.83
N GLY A 205 -29.77 6.87 -11.38
CA GLY A 205 -29.35 5.71 -12.18
C GLY A 205 -27.96 5.85 -12.81
N ALA A 206 -27.32 7.03 -12.74
CA ALA A 206 -25.90 7.13 -13.10
C ALA A 206 -25.03 6.36 -12.11
N ILE A 207 -24.11 5.58 -12.66
CA ILE A 207 -23.13 4.81 -11.88
C ILE A 207 -22.12 5.80 -11.30
N PRO A 208 -21.87 5.80 -9.98
CA PRO A 208 -20.83 6.61 -9.38
C PRO A 208 -19.46 6.40 -10.02
N LYS A 209 -18.69 7.48 -10.17
CA LYS A 209 -17.37 7.46 -10.82
C LYS A 209 -16.43 6.37 -10.28
N TYR A 210 -16.38 6.21 -8.96
CA TYR A 210 -15.53 5.20 -8.32
C TYR A 210 -15.91 3.75 -8.70
N LEU A 211 -17.17 3.50 -9.08
CA LEU A 211 -17.59 2.18 -9.58
C LEU A 211 -17.26 1.99 -11.06
N GLN A 212 -17.17 3.08 -11.84
CA GLN A 212 -16.69 3.02 -13.22
C GLN A 212 -15.18 2.74 -13.22
N GLU A 213 -14.40 3.52 -12.47
CA GLU A 213 -12.96 3.33 -12.30
C GLU A 213 -12.62 1.90 -11.87
N ARG A 214 -13.36 1.35 -10.89
CA ARG A 214 -13.18 -0.03 -10.44
C ARG A 214 -13.49 -1.08 -11.50
N LYS A 215 -14.45 -0.81 -12.41
CA LYS A 215 -14.72 -1.73 -13.52
C LYS A 215 -13.57 -1.73 -14.51
N ASP A 216 -13.03 -0.55 -14.82
CA ASP A 216 -11.90 -0.40 -15.73
C ASP A 216 -10.64 -1.09 -15.18
N GLU A 217 -10.37 -0.93 -13.88
CA GLU A 217 -9.31 -1.66 -13.17
C GLU A 217 -9.47 -3.17 -13.29
N LEU A 218 -10.68 -3.70 -13.05
CA LEU A 218 -10.93 -5.15 -13.15
C LEU A 218 -10.79 -5.67 -14.59
N GLU A 219 -11.16 -4.88 -15.59
CA GLU A 219 -10.94 -5.24 -16.99
C GLU A 219 -9.46 -5.25 -17.35
N GLN A 220 -8.69 -4.31 -16.81
CA GLN A 220 -7.25 -4.25 -17.00
C GLN A 220 -6.56 -5.43 -16.32
N ASP A 221 -6.87 -5.71 -15.05
CA ASP A 221 -6.36 -6.87 -14.31
C ASP A 221 -6.66 -8.18 -15.04
N ARG A 222 -7.86 -8.30 -15.63
CA ARG A 222 -8.24 -9.48 -16.42
C ARG A 222 -7.38 -9.61 -17.68
N LYS A 223 -7.09 -8.52 -18.37
CA LYS A 223 -6.21 -8.53 -19.56
C LYS A 223 -4.79 -8.92 -19.16
N ASP A 224 -4.27 -8.34 -18.09
CA ASP A 224 -2.90 -8.60 -17.61
C ASP A 224 -2.75 -10.05 -17.14
N THR A 225 -3.75 -10.56 -16.42
CA THR A 225 -3.80 -11.97 -15.99
C THR A 225 -3.84 -12.92 -17.19
N LEU A 226 -4.63 -12.60 -18.24
CA LEU A 226 -4.67 -13.41 -19.46
C LEU A 226 -3.32 -13.40 -20.18
N GLN A 227 -2.66 -12.25 -20.29
CA GLN A 227 -1.32 -12.16 -20.87
C GLN A 227 -0.31 -12.98 -20.06
N GLN A 228 -0.36 -12.89 -18.74
CA GLN A 228 0.55 -13.64 -17.87
C GLN A 228 0.30 -15.16 -17.94
N ILE A 229 -0.95 -15.61 -18.01
CA ILE A 229 -1.28 -17.02 -18.25
C ILE A 229 -0.75 -17.47 -19.63
N GLU A 230 -0.89 -16.64 -20.66
CA GLU A 230 -0.36 -16.95 -21.98
C GLU A 230 1.16 -17.02 -22.02
N LEU A 231 1.86 -16.23 -21.20
CA LEU A 231 3.31 -16.29 -21.04
C LEU A 231 3.74 -17.51 -20.22
N ASN A 232 3.08 -17.81 -19.11
CA ASN A 232 3.41 -18.94 -18.23
C ASN A 232 3.15 -20.31 -18.87
N LYS A 233 2.27 -20.41 -19.87
CA LYS A 233 2.08 -21.65 -20.66
C LYS A 233 3.25 -21.96 -21.59
N ARG A 234 4.19 -21.03 -21.77
CA ARG A 234 5.31 -21.16 -22.69
C ARG A 234 6.55 -21.58 -21.91
N PRO A 235 7.32 -22.57 -22.40
CA PRO A 235 8.63 -22.84 -21.84
C PRO A 235 9.51 -21.57 -21.90
N PRO A 236 10.41 -21.34 -20.92
CA PRO A 236 11.31 -20.20 -20.94
C PRO A 236 12.20 -20.24 -22.18
N GLY A 237 12.51 -19.07 -22.76
CA GLY A 237 13.32 -18.97 -23.98
C GLY A 237 12.57 -19.32 -25.26
N THR A 238 11.23 -19.41 -25.22
CA THR A 238 10.42 -19.64 -26.41
C THR A 238 9.63 -18.40 -26.82
N ARG A 239 9.56 -18.15 -28.13
CA ARG A 239 8.88 -17.01 -28.75
C ARG A 239 7.84 -17.49 -29.76
N ILE A 240 6.69 -16.80 -29.80
CA ILE A 240 5.71 -17.00 -30.88
C ILE A 240 6.19 -16.20 -32.09
N LEU A 241 6.32 -16.89 -33.23
CA LEU A 241 6.60 -16.24 -34.51
C LEU A 241 5.38 -15.44 -34.97
N VAL A 242 5.61 -14.18 -35.31
CA VAL A 242 4.58 -13.30 -35.88
C VAL A 242 4.32 -13.72 -37.32
N GLY A 243 3.11 -13.47 -37.85
CA GLY A 243 2.69 -13.89 -39.20
C GLY A 243 3.72 -13.61 -40.28
N ASN A 244 4.25 -12.38 -40.34
CA ASN A 244 5.25 -11.99 -41.34
C ASN A 244 6.55 -12.80 -41.27
N GLU A 245 7.08 -13.03 -40.05
CA GLU A 245 8.31 -13.81 -39.85
C GLU A 245 8.07 -15.29 -40.20
N LYS A 246 6.90 -15.81 -39.84
CA LYS A 246 6.47 -17.16 -40.18
C LYS A 246 6.39 -17.37 -41.70
N ASP A 247 5.80 -16.42 -42.41
CA ASP A 247 5.61 -16.51 -43.86
C ASP A 247 6.96 -16.45 -44.60
N GLN A 248 7.90 -15.63 -44.13
CA GLN A 248 9.27 -15.58 -44.67
C GLN A 248 10.01 -16.92 -44.50
N ILE A 249 9.95 -17.51 -43.30
CA ILE A 249 10.58 -18.81 -43.04
C ILE A 249 9.92 -19.91 -43.89
N LEU A 250 8.59 -19.88 -44.01
CA LEU A 250 7.84 -20.83 -44.82
C LEU A 250 8.22 -20.74 -46.30
N GLU A 251 8.32 -19.53 -46.84
CA GLU A 251 8.77 -19.29 -48.22
C GLU A 251 10.19 -19.82 -48.46
N GLN A 252 11.11 -19.58 -47.53
CA GLN A 252 12.48 -20.10 -47.61
C GLN A 252 12.50 -21.64 -47.63
N LEU A 253 11.73 -22.30 -46.76
CA LEU A 253 11.67 -23.77 -46.72
C LEU A 253 11.02 -24.35 -47.98
N LEU A 254 9.97 -23.72 -48.51
CA LEU A 254 9.34 -24.13 -49.77
C LEU A 254 10.30 -24.01 -50.95
N LYS A 255 11.07 -22.92 -51.01
CA LYS A 255 12.11 -22.73 -52.02
C LYS A 255 13.20 -23.80 -51.92
N GLN A 256 13.72 -24.07 -50.72
CA GLN A 256 14.71 -25.12 -50.48
C GLN A 256 14.18 -26.50 -50.88
N LYS A 257 12.92 -26.81 -50.55
CA LYS A 257 12.27 -28.06 -50.96
C LYS A 257 12.23 -28.19 -52.48
N HIS A 258 11.77 -27.14 -53.16
CA HIS A 258 11.68 -27.13 -54.62
C HIS A 258 13.06 -27.29 -55.29
N ASP A 259 14.09 -26.64 -54.75
CA ASP A 259 15.48 -26.78 -55.23
C ASP A 259 15.99 -28.22 -55.08
N LEU A 260 15.67 -28.90 -53.97
CA LEU A 260 16.03 -30.31 -53.75
C LEU A 260 15.24 -31.27 -54.64
N GLU A 261 13.95 -31.04 -54.85
CA GLU A 261 13.12 -31.81 -55.78
C GLU A 261 13.64 -31.69 -57.21
N THR A 262 14.03 -30.48 -57.63
CA THR A 262 14.63 -30.24 -58.93
C THR A 262 15.96 -30.99 -59.08
N LYS A 263 16.81 -30.98 -58.04
CA LYS A 263 18.06 -31.77 -58.03
C LYS A 263 17.79 -33.26 -58.09
N GLN A 264 16.82 -33.76 -57.34
CA GLN A 264 16.40 -35.16 -57.36
C GLN A 264 15.92 -35.57 -58.77
N GLN A 265 15.10 -34.74 -59.42
CA GLN A 265 14.59 -34.97 -60.76
C GLN A 265 15.68 -34.86 -61.84
N SER A 266 16.69 -33.99 -61.63
CA SER A 266 17.83 -33.85 -62.54
C SER A 266 18.80 -35.04 -62.51
N MET A 267 18.71 -35.92 -61.50
CA MET A 267 19.53 -37.12 -61.46
C MET A 267 19.10 -38.10 -62.55
N SER A 268 20.07 -38.83 -63.12
CA SER A 268 19.77 -39.86 -64.11
C SER A 268 18.85 -40.94 -63.51
N VAL A 269 17.85 -41.36 -64.30
CA VAL A 269 16.87 -42.41 -63.94
C VAL A 269 17.58 -43.69 -63.49
N THR A 270 18.75 -43.97 -64.06
CA THR A 270 19.55 -45.13 -63.75
C THR A 270 20.60 -44.82 -62.68
N HIS A 271 20.26 -45.12 -61.42
CA HIS A 271 21.18 -45.05 -60.28
C HIS A 271 22.16 -46.24 -60.26
N PHE A 272 23.01 -46.35 -61.29
CA PHE A 272 23.91 -47.49 -61.47
C PHE A 272 25.04 -47.54 -60.44
N THR A 273 25.53 -46.37 -60.01
CA THR A 273 26.62 -46.31 -59.03
C THR A 273 26.08 -46.18 -57.62
N GLN A 274 26.78 -46.78 -56.65
CA GLN A 274 26.46 -46.63 -55.23
C GLN A 274 26.46 -45.15 -54.81
N ARG A 275 27.35 -44.34 -55.39
CA ARG A 275 27.42 -42.90 -55.15
C ARG A 275 26.12 -42.19 -55.54
N ALA A 276 25.58 -42.49 -56.72
CA ALA A 276 24.33 -41.90 -57.18
C ALA A 276 23.13 -42.33 -56.31
N ARG A 277 23.10 -43.61 -55.88
CA ARG A 277 22.06 -44.11 -54.95
C ARG A 277 22.10 -43.38 -53.60
N ASN A 278 23.29 -43.22 -53.03
CA ASN A 278 23.45 -42.53 -51.76
C ASN A 278 22.98 -41.07 -51.87
N GLN A 279 23.39 -40.35 -52.92
CA GLN A 279 22.94 -38.97 -53.15
C GLN A 279 21.42 -38.84 -53.31
N TYR A 280 20.79 -39.77 -54.04
CA TYR A 280 19.34 -39.80 -54.18
C TYR A 280 18.64 -39.99 -52.81
N MET A 281 19.12 -40.94 -52.01
CA MET A 281 18.57 -41.19 -50.68
C MET A 281 18.78 -39.99 -49.74
N ASP A 282 19.89 -39.28 -49.87
CA ASP A 282 20.16 -38.06 -49.12
C ASP A 282 19.14 -36.96 -49.48
N TYR A 283 18.83 -36.76 -50.76
CA TYR A 283 17.80 -35.80 -51.19
C TYR A 283 16.41 -36.18 -50.66
N VAL A 284 16.03 -37.46 -50.76
CA VAL A 284 14.73 -37.94 -50.23
C VAL A 284 14.63 -37.70 -48.72
N ALA A 285 15.69 -37.96 -47.96
CA ALA A 285 15.72 -37.73 -46.52
C ALA A 285 15.61 -36.24 -46.17
N GLN A 286 16.30 -35.37 -46.91
CA GLN A 286 16.23 -33.92 -46.71
C GLN A 286 14.85 -33.35 -47.05
N ILE A 287 14.26 -33.76 -48.18
CA ILE A 287 12.90 -33.34 -48.56
C ILE A 287 11.89 -33.73 -47.48
N LYS A 288 11.98 -34.96 -46.95
CA LYS A 288 11.12 -35.42 -45.85
C LYS A 288 11.28 -34.54 -44.59
N THR A 289 12.51 -34.18 -44.24
CA THR A 289 12.81 -33.31 -43.09
C THR A 289 12.22 -31.90 -43.28
N LEU A 290 12.29 -31.36 -44.50
CA LEU A 290 11.67 -30.08 -44.85
C LEU A 290 10.14 -30.17 -44.80
N ASP A 291 9.54 -31.26 -45.27
CA ASP A 291 8.09 -31.48 -45.20
C ASP A 291 7.58 -31.52 -43.75
N ASP A 292 8.30 -32.22 -42.87
CA ASP A 292 7.98 -32.25 -41.44
C ASP A 292 8.08 -30.84 -40.82
N SER A 293 9.11 -30.07 -41.20
CA SER A 293 9.32 -28.70 -40.74
C SER A 293 8.20 -27.75 -41.22
N ILE A 294 7.83 -27.85 -42.50
CA ILE A 294 6.73 -27.09 -43.12
C ILE A 294 5.41 -27.42 -42.41
N LYS A 295 5.13 -28.72 -42.17
CA LYS A 295 3.92 -29.17 -41.48
C LYS A 295 3.83 -28.63 -40.04
N VAL A 296 4.96 -28.55 -39.33
CA VAL A 296 5.01 -27.96 -37.99
C VAL A 296 4.75 -26.45 -38.04
N LEU A 297 5.35 -25.73 -39.00
CA LEU A 297 5.15 -24.29 -39.19
C LEU A 297 3.72 -23.95 -39.59
N GLN A 298 3.06 -24.76 -40.42
CA GLN A 298 1.68 -24.51 -40.87
C GLN A 298 0.64 -24.52 -39.73
N ARG A 299 0.96 -25.03 -38.54
CA ARG A 299 0.06 -25.00 -37.38
C ARG A 299 -0.34 -23.56 -37.01
N LYS A 300 -1.56 -23.40 -36.48
CA LYS A 300 -2.12 -22.08 -36.08
C LYS A 300 -1.27 -21.36 -35.04
N ARG A 301 -0.63 -22.10 -34.13
CA ARG A 301 0.27 -21.59 -33.11
C ARG A 301 1.58 -22.35 -33.20
N PHE A 302 2.61 -21.70 -33.72
CA PHE A 302 3.97 -22.21 -33.77
C PHE A 302 4.83 -21.44 -32.76
N ILE A 303 5.59 -22.18 -31.96
CA ILE A 303 6.46 -21.66 -30.90
C ILE A 303 7.87 -22.08 -31.28
N MET A 304 8.76 -21.10 -31.41
CA MET A 304 10.17 -21.32 -31.73
C MET A 304 11.02 -21.12 -30.47
N ASN A 305 12.06 -21.93 -30.31
CA ASN A 305 13.07 -21.71 -29.27
C ASN A 305 14.02 -20.61 -29.74
N ASP A 306 14.12 -19.52 -28.97
CA ASP A 306 14.96 -18.35 -29.26
C ASP A 306 16.34 -18.44 -28.59
N GLN A 307 16.68 -19.61 -28.03
CA GLN A 307 18.00 -19.86 -27.44
C GLN A 307 18.98 -20.24 -28.55
N ALA A 308 19.58 -19.22 -29.16
CA ALA A 308 20.74 -19.33 -30.04
C ALA A 308 21.93 -18.57 -29.42
#